data_AF-A0AAU7WHX7-F1
#
_entry.id   AF-A0AAU7WHX7-F1
#
_cell.length_a   1.000
_cell.length_b   1.000
_cell.length_c   1.000
_cell.angle_alpha   90.00
_cell.angle_beta   90.00
_cell.angle_gamma   90.00
#
_symmetry.space_group_name_H-M   'P 1'
#
loop_
_entity.id
_entity.type
_entity.pdbx_description
1 polymer ?
#
loop_
_entity_poly.entity_id
_entity_poly.type
_entity_poly.pdbx_seq_one_letter_code
_entity_poly.pdbx_strand_id
1 'polypeptide(L)' 'MDKKVFYIAIWEVLMLGYEMITLLPAPWGYFHYGWWNFTISALVNPFLLLSVVGFYKWIVWLENKKTVTAEQQLQ' A
#
# COMPACT_ATOMS: atom_id res chain seq x y z
N MET A 1 18.50 5.26 -11.85
CA MET A 1 17.19 5.39 -11.18
C MET A 1 17.16 4.42 -10.03
N ASP A 2 16.92 4.93 -8.81
CA ASP A 2 16.84 4.07 -7.63
C ASP A 2 15.71 3.05 -7.79
N LYS A 3 16.02 1.76 -7.57
CA LYS A 3 15.07 0.64 -7.71
C LYS A 3 13.78 0.86 -6.91
N LYS A 4 13.89 1.56 -5.77
CA LYS A 4 12.76 1.92 -4.89
C LYS A 4 11.79 2.88 -5.57
N VAL A 5 12.32 3.90 -6.24
CA VAL A 5 11.50 4.90 -6.94
C VAL A 5 10.80 4.25 -8.13
N PHE A 6 11.47 3.35 -8.84
CA PHE A 6 10.86 2.59 -9.93
C PHE A 6 9.72 1.67 -9.46
N TYR A 7 9.88 1.03 -8.29
CA TYR A 7 8.85 0.19 -7.71
C TYR A 7 7.61 1.00 -7.32
N ILE A 8 7.82 2.17 -6.70
CA ILE A 8 6.74 3.10 -6.37
C ILE A 8 6.06 3.60 -7.65
N ALA A 9 6.83 3.95 -8.69
CA ALA A 9 6.27 4.40 -9.96
C ALA A 9 5.42 3.31 -10.66
N ILE A 10 5.86 2.05 -10.66
CA ILE A 10 5.07 0.93 -11.19
C ILE A 10 3.78 0.74 -10.37
N TRP A 11 3.88 0.81 -9.04
CA TRP A 11 2.73 0.68 -8.16
C TRP A 11 1.69 1.78 -8.43
N GLU A 12 2.14 3.03 -8.54
CA GLU A 12 1.28 4.15 -8.92
C GLU A 12 0.60 3.92 -10.27
N VAL A 13 1.35 3.49 -11.30
CA VAL A 13 0.79 3.23 -12.64
C VAL A 13 -0.25 2.13 -12.62
N LEU A 14 -0.04 1.06 -11.83
CA LEU A 14 -1.02 -0.03 -11.69
C LEU A 14 -2.29 0.42 -10.97
N MET A 15 -2.16 1.19 -9.89
CA MET A 15 -3.31 1.69 -9.12
C MET A 15 -4.12 2.71 -9.91
N LEU A 16 -3.45 3.65 -10.58
CA LEU A 16 -4.10 4.61 -11.48
C LEU A 16 -4.74 3.90 -12.68
N GLY A 17 -4.12 2.82 -13.19
CA GLY A 17 -4.71 1.97 -14.22
C GLY A 17 -6.00 1.28 -13.76
N TYR A 18 -6.02 0.72 -12.54
CA TYR A 18 -7.22 0.15 -11.93
C TYR A 18 -8.32 1.20 -11.72
N GLU A 19 -7.94 2.40 -11.29
CA GLU A 19 -8.84 3.54 -11.13
C GLU A 19 -9.52 3.91 -12.45
N MET A 20 -8.75 3.98 -13.53
CA MET A 20 -9.27 4.22 -14.88
C MET A 20 -10.24 3.12 -15.33
N ILE A 21 -9.94 1.85 -15.04
CA ILE A 21 -10.82 0.72 -15.36
C ILE A 21 -12.13 0.80 -14.57
N THR A 22 -12.08 1.24 -13.32
CA THR A 22 -13.26 1.36 -12.45
C THR A 22 -14.07 2.65 -12.65
N LEU A 23 -13.56 3.58 -13.47
CA LEU A 23 -14.26 4.78 -13.97
C LEU A 23 -15.09 4.51 -15.24
N LEU A 24 -14.90 3.36 -15.91
CA LEU A 24 -15.69 3.04 -17.12
C LEU A 24 -17.18 2.87 -16.78
N PRO A 25 -18.11 3.15 -17.70
CA PRO A 25 -19.50 2.78 -17.50
C PRO A 25 -19.64 1.25 -17.34
N ALA A 26 -20.75 0.80 -16.74
CA ALA A 26 -21.05 -0.61 -16.50
C ALA A 26 -20.68 -1.52 -17.69
N PRO A 27 -20.09 -2.71 -17.49
CA PRO A 27 -20.14 -3.53 -16.26
C PRO A 27 -18.96 -3.38 -15.29
N TRP A 28 -17.92 -2.60 -15.63
CA TRP A 28 -16.66 -2.58 -14.88
C TRP A 28 -16.46 -1.37 -13.96
N GLY A 29 -17.12 -0.24 -14.23
CA GLY A 29 -16.99 0.91 -13.35
C GLY A 29 -18.23 1.21 -12.53
N TYR A 30 -17.97 1.16 -11.25
CA TYR A 30 -18.89 1.43 -10.15
C TYR A 30 -18.50 2.74 -9.44
N PHE A 31 -17.31 3.29 -9.76
CA PHE A 31 -16.83 4.52 -9.16
C PHE A 31 -17.39 5.73 -9.89
N HIS A 32 -18.61 6.13 -9.51
CA HIS A 32 -19.02 7.52 -9.66
C HIS A 32 -18.27 8.32 -8.59
N TYR A 33 -17.20 9.02 -9.00
CA TYR A 33 -16.49 9.98 -8.16
C TYR A 33 -17.49 11.07 -7.78
N GLY A 34 -18.24 10.85 -6.70
CA GLY A 34 -19.07 11.89 -6.12
C GLY A 34 -18.16 12.97 -5.56
N TRP A 35 -17.68 12.75 -4.33
CA TRP A 35 -16.91 13.73 -3.55
C TRP A 35 -15.42 13.37 -3.48
N TRP A 36 -15.06 12.21 -4.06
CA TRP A 36 -13.69 11.72 -4.19
C TRP A 36 -13.07 12.32 -5.46
N ASN A 37 -11.77 12.61 -5.46
CA ASN A 37 -11.07 13.25 -6.57
C ASN A 37 -9.84 12.42 -6.95
N PHE A 38 -9.48 12.38 -8.23
CA PHE A 38 -8.28 11.72 -8.76
C PHE A 38 -7.01 12.11 -7.99
N THR A 39 -6.93 13.36 -7.52
CA THR A 39 -5.83 13.84 -6.67
C THR A 39 -5.78 13.16 -5.30
N ILE A 40 -6.93 12.82 -4.71
CA ILE A 40 -6.99 12.06 -3.45
C ILE A 40 -6.46 10.65 -3.70
N SER A 41 -6.85 9.99 -4.79
CA SER A 41 -6.34 8.66 -5.16
C SER A 41 -4.83 8.66 -5.38
N ALA A 42 -4.30 9.65 -6.10
CA ALA A 42 -2.87 9.80 -6.33
C ALA A 42 -2.05 9.99 -5.03
N LEU A 43 -2.66 10.51 -3.96
CA LEU A 43 -2.01 10.63 -2.65
C LEU A 43 -2.25 9.40 -1.75
N VAL A 44 -3.38 8.73 -1.91
CA VAL A 44 -3.77 7.53 -1.16
C VAL A 44 -2.98 6.31 -1.61
N ASN A 45 -2.71 6.15 -2.90
CA ASN A 45 -1.91 5.05 -3.45
C ASN A 45 -0.51 4.91 -2.82
N PRO A 46 0.32 5.97 -2.73
CA PRO A 46 1.62 5.88 -2.10
C PRO A 46 1.51 5.75 -0.58
N PHE A 47 0.47 6.35 0.04
CA PHE A 47 0.20 6.21 1.48
C PHE A 47 -0.13 4.76 1.87
N LEU A 48 -0.97 4.07 1.08
CA LEU A 48 -1.28 2.66 1.26
C LEU A 48 -0.04 1.78 1.18
N LEU A 49 0.83 2.03 0.18
CA LEU A 49 2.07 1.27 0.03
C LEU A 49 3.00 1.48 1.24
N LEU A 50 3.13 2.72 1.71
CA LEU A 50 3.88 3.02 2.93
C LEU A 50 3.28 2.34 4.17
N SER A 51 1.95 2.32 4.28
CA SER A 51 1.24 1.65 5.37
C SER A 51 1.55 0.16 5.39
N VAL A 52 1.41 -0.54 4.26
CA VAL A 52 1.69 -1.99 4.15
C VAL A 52 3.15 -2.31 4.51
N VAL A 53 4.11 -1.52 4.01
CA VAL A 53 5.52 -1.69 4.35
C VAL A 53 5.77 -1.42 5.83
N GLY A 54 5.14 -0.38 6.39
CA GLY A 54 5.21 -0.06 7.81
C GLY A 54 4.68 -1.19 8.67
N PHE A 55 3.51 -1.73 8.35
CA PHE A 55 2.90 -2.86 9.04
C PHE A 55 3.76 -4.12 8.94
N TYR A 56 4.29 -4.44 7.76
CA TYR A 56 5.20 -5.58 7.60
C TYR A 56 6.42 -5.47 8.52
N LYS A 57 7.09 -4.31 8.52
CA LYS A 57 8.25 -4.08 9.39
C LYS A 57 7.87 -4.10 10.88
N TRP A 58 6.69 -3.58 11.21
CA TRP A 58 6.17 -3.59 12.58
C TRP A 58 5.91 -5.01 13.09
N ILE A 59 5.28 -5.85 12.27
CA ILE A 59 4.99 -7.25 12.59
C ILE A 59 6.30 -8.03 12.79
N VAL A 60 7.25 -7.90 11.85
CA VAL A 60 8.58 -8.53 11.98
C VAL A 60 9.31 -8.05 13.24
N TRP A 61 9.22 -6.77 13.57
CA TRP A 61 9.80 -6.24 14.80
C TRP A 61 9.14 -6.83 16.07
N LEU A 62 7.81 -6.98 16.07
CA LEU A 62 7.09 -7.61 17.18
C LEU A 62 7.44 -9.10 17.34
N GLU A 63 7.56 -9.81 16.23
CA GLU A 63 7.96 -11.22 16.21
C GLU A 63 9.37 -11.40 16.78
N ASN A 64 10.33 -10.61 16.28
CA ASN A 64 11.71 -10.63 16.78
C ASN A 64 11.81 -10.21 18.25
N LYS A 65 10.95 -9.29 18.72
CA LYS A 65 10.92 -8.93 20.14
C LYS A 65 10.40 -10.07 21.02
N LYS A 66 9.40 -10.83 20.53
CA LYS A 66 8.89 -12.01 21.23
C LYS A 66 9.92 -13.13 21.33
N THR A 67 10.66 -13.40 20.25
CA THR A 67 11.69 -14.45 20.24
C THR A 67 12.85 -14.10 21.18
N VAL A 68 13.34 -12.85 21.15
CA VAL A 68 14.38 -12.39 22.09
C VAL A 68 13.94 -12.48 23.55
N THR A 69 12.69 -12.13 23.86
CA THR A 69 12.17 -12.20 25.23
C THR A 69 12.03 -13.66 25.71
N ALA A 70 11.66 -14.58 24.82
CA ALA A 70 11.54 -16.01 25.15
C ALA A 70 12.91 -16.67 25.43
N GLU A 71 13.95 -16.32 24.66
CA GLU A 71 15.31 -16.81 24.91
C GLU A 71 15.89 -16.27 26.23
N GLN A 72 15.59 -15.02 26.59
CA GLN A 72 15.99 -14.43 27.88
C GLN A 72 15.29 -15.05 29.10
N GLN A 73 14.13 -15.70 28.93
CA GLN A 73 13.44 -16.39 30.03
C GLN A 73 13.88 -17.85 30.22
N LEU A 74 14.62 -18.41 29.25
CA LEU A 74 15.16 -19.78 29.31
C LEU A 74 16.64 -19.81 29.76
N GLN A 75 17.27 -18.65 29.96
CA GLN A 75 18.60 -18.49 30.56
C GLN A 75 18.49 -18.08 32.04
#